data_AF-A0AAV4UMV9-F1
#
_entry.id   AF-A0AAV4UMV9-F1
#
_cell.length_a   1.000
_cell.length_b   1.000
_cell.length_c   1.000
_cell.angle_alpha   90.00
_cell.angle_beta   90.00
_cell.angle_gamma   90.00
#
_symmetry.space_group_name_H-M   'P 1'
#
loop_
_entity.id
_entity.type
_entity.pdbx_description
1 polymer ?
#
loop_
_entity_poly.entity_id
_entity_poly.type
_entity_poly.pdbx_seq_one_letter_code
_entity_poly.pdbx_strand_id
1 'polypeptide(L)'
;MEDTILKLEQTMERKYPSMELASNRMEGRRQRPRHELCRDSVDVELEEEVRNLSLSIHQLRKQKSEAQNMMRKLEQTRLALQKKDIEIKKNSIYIDQDHCLNTFANVNHIHH
;
A
#
# COMPACT_ATOMS: atom_id res chain seq x y z
N MET A 1 4.19 -7.24 2.68
CA MET A 1 3.65 -6.01 2.04
C MET A 1 4.75 -5.00 1.75
N GLU A 2 5.73 -4.84 2.63
CA GLU A 2 6.92 -4.00 2.39
C GLU A 2 7.64 -4.38 1.09
N ASP A 3 7.93 -5.67 0.88
CA ASP A 3 8.53 -6.16 -0.38
C ASP A 3 7.67 -5.83 -1.61
N THR A 4 6.35 -5.84 -1.46
CA THR A 4 5.42 -5.50 -2.55
C THR A 4 5.52 -4.03 -2.90
N ILE A 5 5.58 -3.16 -1.89
CA ILE A 5 5.74 -1.71 -2.06
C ILE A 5 7.10 -1.41 -2.71
N LEU A 6 8.17 -2.05 -2.26
CA LEU A 6 9.51 -1.91 -2.84
C LEU A 6 9.54 -2.35 -4.31
N LYS A 7 8.94 -3.51 -4.64
CA LYS A 7 8.84 -3.99 -6.04
C LYS A 7 8.04 -3.01 -6.91
N LEU A 8 6.97 -2.43 -6.39
CA LEU A 8 6.18 -1.42 -7.10
C LEU A 8 7.00 -0.15 -7.36
N GLU A 9 7.76 0.33 -6.37
CA GLU A 9 8.68 1.47 -6.52
C GLU A 9 9.74 1.21 -7.59
N GLN A 10 10.44 0.08 -7.50
CA GLN A 10 11.45 -0.31 -8.49
C GLN A 10 10.86 -0.44 -9.91
N THR A 11 9.64 -0.95 -10.02
CA THR A 11 8.96 -1.08 -11.32
C THR A 11 8.61 0.31 -11.90
N MET A 12 8.21 1.25 -11.06
CA MET A 12 8.00 2.65 -11.47
C MET A 12 9.30 3.32 -11.89
N GLU A 13 10.37 3.16 -11.09
CA GLU A 13 11.70 3.71 -11.39
C GLU A 13 12.23 3.25 -12.75
N ARG A 14 12.03 1.98 -13.09
CA ARG A 14 12.41 1.44 -14.40
C ARG A 14 11.60 2.01 -15.56
N LYS A 15 10.38 2.49 -15.32
CA LYS A 15 9.50 3.03 -16.37
C LYS A 15 9.68 4.53 -16.63
N TYR A 16 10.15 5.31 -15.64
CA TYR A 16 10.36 6.75 -15.83
C TYR A 16 11.31 7.10 -16.98
N PRO A 17 12.48 6.44 -17.15
CA PRO A 17 13.40 6.76 -18.25
C PRO A 17 12.76 6.56 -19.63
N SER A 18 11.96 5.50 -19.81
CA SER A 18 11.25 5.25 -21.07
C SER A 18 10.19 6.33 -21.35
N MET A 19 9.46 6.75 -20.31
CA MET A 19 8.45 7.81 -20.44
C MET A 19 9.09 9.18 -20.76
N GLU A 20 10.19 9.50 -20.11
CA GLU A 20 10.94 10.73 -20.34
C GLU A 20 11.52 10.76 -21.76
N LEU A 21 12.13 9.66 -22.20
CA LEU A 21 12.65 9.54 -23.57
C LEU A 21 11.56 9.72 -24.62
N ALA A 22 10.40 9.06 -24.45
CA ALA A 22 9.28 9.18 -25.38
C ALA A 22 8.70 10.61 -25.39
N SER A 23 8.61 11.26 -24.22
CA SER A 23 8.15 12.65 -24.09
C SER A 23 9.11 13.63 -24.76
N ASN A 24 10.41 13.49 -24.54
CA ASN A 24 11.44 14.33 -25.16
C ASN A 24 11.46 14.16 -26.69
N ARG A 25 11.26 12.93 -27.20
CA ARG A 25 11.13 12.67 -28.65
C ARG A 25 9.92 13.37 -29.24
N MET A 26 8.79 13.36 -28.54
CA MET A 26 7.56 14.01 -28.98
C MET A 26 7.73 15.53 -28.97
N GLU A 27 8.35 16.08 -27.93
CA GLU A 27 8.65 17.51 -27.84
C GLU A 27 9.59 17.94 -28.98
N GLY A 28 10.66 17.18 -29.25
CA GLY A 28 11.56 17.44 -30.37
C GLY A 28 10.85 17.44 -31.73
N ARG A 29 9.84 16.57 -31.93
CA ARG A 29 8.99 16.59 -33.13
C ARG A 29 8.09 17.83 -33.21
N ARG A 30 7.53 18.27 -32.08
CA ARG A 30 6.68 19.47 -31.99
C ARG A 30 7.46 20.78 -32.24
N GLN A 31 8.75 20.78 -31.99
CA GLN A 31 9.63 21.94 -32.19
C GLN A 31 10.16 22.07 -33.63
N ARG A 32 9.86 21.13 -34.53
CA ARG A 32 10.33 21.18 -35.92
C ARG A 32 9.76 22.39 -36.67
N PRO A 33 10.57 23.06 -37.50
CA PRO A 33 10.10 24.17 -38.34
C PRO A 33 9.03 23.68 -39.33
N ARG A 34 8.09 24.55 -39.70
CA ARG A 34 6.83 24.21 -40.42
C ARG A 34 6.98 23.27 -41.61
N HIS A 35 8.07 23.35 -42.37
CA HIS A 35 8.30 22.50 -43.55
C HIS A 35 8.74 21.06 -43.20
N GLU A 36 9.16 20.80 -41.97
CA GLU A 36 9.58 19.49 -41.43
C GLU A 36 8.52 18.88 -40.48
N LEU A 37 7.38 19.56 -40.31
CA LEU A 37 6.30 19.06 -39.47
C LEU A 37 5.60 17.89 -40.17
N CYS A 38 5.98 16.68 -39.79
CA CYS A 38 5.38 15.45 -40.29
C CYS A 38 4.49 14.85 -39.21
N ARG A 39 3.16 14.91 -39.40
CA ARG A 39 2.20 14.10 -38.63
C ARG A 39 2.13 12.70 -39.24
N ASP A 40 3.23 11.97 -39.07
CA ASP A 40 3.43 10.63 -39.61
C ASP A 40 2.87 9.54 -38.65
N SER A 41 2.91 8.29 -39.09
CA SER A 41 2.47 7.16 -38.26
C SER A 41 3.27 7.05 -36.95
N VAL A 42 4.57 7.37 -36.99
CA VAL A 42 5.45 7.31 -35.82
C VAL A 42 5.05 8.34 -34.77
N ASP A 43 4.61 9.54 -35.18
CA ASP A 43 4.11 10.57 -34.26
C ASP A 43 2.85 10.11 -33.52
N VAL A 44 1.93 9.43 -34.22
CA VAL A 44 0.72 8.84 -33.61
C VAL A 44 1.08 7.73 -32.64
N GLU A 45 1.98 6.81 -33.03
CA GLU A 45 2.46 5.73 -32.16
C GLU A 45 3.19 6.27 -30.92
N LEU A 46 3.99 7.33 -31.07
CA LEU A 46 4.70 7.97 -29.96
C LEU A 46 3.74 8.63 -28.98
N GLU A 47 2.67 9.25 -29.48
CA GLU A 47 1.59 9.74 -28.62
C GLU A 47 0.90 8.61 -27.84
N GLU A 48 0.63 7.47 -28.49
CA GLU A 48 0.08 6.30 -27.80
C GLU A 48 1.05 5.73 -26.77
N GLU A 49 2.34 5.66 -27.08
CA GLU A 49 3.38 5.19 -26.17
C GLU A 49 3.43 6.06 -24.90
N VAL A 50 3.49 7.39 -25.04
CA VAL A 50 3.49 8.31 -23.89
C VAL A 50 2.21 8.19 -23.07
N ARG A 51 1.04 8.07 -23.72
CA ARG A 51 -0.24 7.83 -23.02
C ARG A 51 -0.21 6.54 -22.23
N ASN A 52 0.23 5.44 -22.85
CA ASN A 52 0.28 4.11 -22.22
C ASN A 52 1.28 4.05 -21.05
N LEU A 53 2.47 4.65 -21.21
CA LEU A 53 3.46 4.74 -20.14
C LEU A 53 2.94 5.56 -18.97
N SER A 54 2.29 6.70 -19.24
CA SER A 54 1.68 7.55 -18.21
C SER A 54 0.59 6.82 -17.44
N LEU A 55 -0.31 6.11 -18.13
CA LEU A 55 -1.36 5.28 -17.52
C LEU A 55 -0.76 4.17 -16.66
N SER A 56 0.28 3.49 -17.17
CA SER A 56 0.97 2.43 -16.44
C SER A 56 1.59 2.93 -15.13
N ILE A 57 2.28 4.08 -15.17
CA ILE A 57 2.86 4.70 -13.96
C ILE A 57 1.76 5.15 -13.00
N HIS A 58 0.65 5.70 -13.49
CA HIS A 58 -0.49 6.08 -12.66
C HIS A 58 -1.10 4.87 -11.93
N GLN A 59 -1.29 3.75 -12.63
CA GLN A 59 -1.80 2.51 -12.03
C GLN A 59 -0.84 1.96 -10.96
N LEU A 60 0.47 1.96 -11.23
CA LEU A 60 1.47 1.53 -10.25
C LEU A 60 1.46 2.41 -8.99
N ARG A 61 1.33 3.73 -9.15
CA ARG A 61 1.18 4.67 -8.02
C ARG A 61 -0.07 4.36 -7.19
N LYS A 62 -1.20 4.10 -7.85
CA LYS A 62 -2.45 3.73 -7.19
C LYS A 62 -2.28 2.44 -6.39
N GLN A 63 -1.75 1.38 -7.00
CA GLN A 63 -1.49 0.10 -6.32
C GLN A 63 -0.54 0.25 -5.13
N LYS A 64 0.50 1.08 -5.24
CA LYS A 64 1.41 1.38 -4.14
C LYS A 64 0.66 2.06 -2.98
N SER A 65 -0.16 3.06 -3.26
CA SER A 65 -0.96 3.76 -2.24
C SER A 65 -1.93 2.81 -1.54
N GLU A 66 -2.59 1.93 -2.30
CA GLU A 66 -3.49 0.90 -1.76
C GLU A 66 -2.75 -0.07 -0.83
N ALA A 67 -1.58 -0.58 -1.24
CA ALA A 67 -0.76 -1.45 -0.42
C ALA A 67 -0.30 -0.76 0.88
N GLN A 68 0.12 0.51 0.80
CA GLN A 68 0.48 1.31 1.99
C GLN A 68 -0.71 1.51 2.92
N ASN A 69 -1.91 1.75 2.39
CA ASN A 69 -3.13 1.90 3.17
C ASN A 69 -3.49 0.60 3.88
N MET A 70 -3.40 -0.54 3.20
CA MET A 70 -3.64 -1.86 3.80
C MET A 70 -2.66 -2.15 4.93
N MET A 71 -1.37 -1.84 4.73
CA MET A 71 -0.36 -2.02 5.77
C MET A 71 -0.66 -1.21 7.03
N ARG A 72 -1.07 0.06 6.88
CA ARG A 72 -1.50 0.88 8.03
C ARG A 72 -2.74 0.32 8.73
N LYS A 73 -3.72 -0.19 7.99
CA LYS A 73 -4.91 -0.82 8.57
C LYS A 73 -4.57 -2.09 9.36
N LEU A 74 -3.68 -2.93 8.83
CA LEU A 74 -3.23 -4.12 9.56
C LEU A 74 -2.50 -3.74 10.84
N GLU A 75 -1.64 -2.72 10.79
CA GLU A 75 -0.90 -2.26 11.97
C GLU A 75 -1.85 -1.69 13.05
N GLN A 76 -2.83 -0.89 12.64
CA GLN A 76 -3.88 -0.42 13.55
C GLN A 76 -4.67 -1.58 14.17
N THR A 77 -5.02 -2.59 13.38
CA THR A 77 -5.73 -3.78 13.85
C THR A 77 -4.87 -4.56 14.84
N ARG A 78 -3.58 -4.74 14.53
CA ARG A 78 -2.60 -5.39 15.42
C ARG A 78 -2.53 -4.68 16.76
N LEU A 79 -2.39 -3.36 16.76
CA LEU A 79 -2.32 -2.54 17.98
C LEU A 79 -3.63 -2.59 18.78
N ALA A 80 -4.79 -2.55 18.11
CA ALA A 80 -6.09 -2.66 18.77
C ALA A 80 -6.23 -4.01 19.49
N LEU A 81 -5.93 -5.11 18.80
CA LEU A 81 -5.95 -6.46 19.38
C LEU A 81 -4.97 -6.58 20.56
N GLN A 82 -3.74 -6.09 20.41
CA GLN A 82 -2.71 -6.21 21.44
C GLN A 82 -2.98 -5.35 22.67
N LYS A 83 -3.35 -4.09 22.48
CA LYS A 83 -3.52 -3.16 23.59
C LYS A 83 -4.86 -3.36 24.29
N LYS A 84 -5.94 -3.52 23.52
CA LYS A 84 -7.30 -3.55 24.10
C LYS A 84 -7.71 -4.97 24.46
N ASP A 85 -7.72 -5.87 23.48
CA ASP A 85 -8.39 -7.16 23.66
C ASP A 85 -7.57 -8.11 24.55
N ILE A 86 -6.24 -8.13 24.39
CA ILE A 86 -5.37 -8.94 25.24
C ILE A 86 -5.39 -8.43 26.69
N GLU A 87 -5.31 -7.11 26.90
CA GLU A 87 -5.30 -6.53 28.25
C GLU A 87 -6.61 -6.79 29.00
N ILE A 88 -7.76 -6.59 28.33
CA ILE A 88 -9.07 -6.91 28.90
C ILE A 88 -9.15 -8.40 29.25
N LYS A 89 -8.78 -9.30 28.33
CA LYS A 89 -8.81 -10.75 28.59
C LYS A 89 -7.89 -11.15 29.73
N LYS A 90 -6.68 -10.57 29.81
CA LYS A 90 -5.76 -10.80 30.94
C LYS A 90 -6.38 -10.38 32.27
N ASN A 91 -7.03 -9.22 32.31
CA ASN A 91 -7.70 -8.74 33.51
C ASN A 91 -8.89 -9.64 33.90
N SER A 92 -9.70 -10.06 32.93
CA SER A 92 -10.79 -11.01 33.19
C SER A 92 -10.28 -12.34 33.76
N ILE A 93 -9.20 -12.91 33.18
CA ILE A 93 -8.59 -14.14 33.70
C ILE A 93 -8.04 -13.91 35.11
N TYR A 94 -7.40 -12.77 35.38
CA TYR A 94 -6.88 -12.44 36.70
C TYR A 94 -8.01 -12.38 37.74
N ILE A 95 -9.12 -11.70 37.43
CA ILE A 95 -10.29 -11.62 38.32
C ILE A 95 -10.88 -13.02 38.56
N ASP A 96 -11.05 -13.82 37.51
CA ASP A 96 -11.60 -15.17 37.63
C ASP A 96 -10.72 -16.06 38.51
N GLN A 97 -9.40 -15.97 38.36
CA GLN A 97 -8.45 -16.78 39.14
C GLN A 97 -8.30 -16.31 40.58
N ASP A 98 -8.07 -15.01 40.78
CA ASP A 98 -7.65 -14.48 42.09
C ASP A 98 -8.83 -14.14 43.00
N HIS A 99 -9.96 -13.76 42.42
CA HIS A 99 -11.15 -13.37 43.20
C HIS A 99 -12.24 -14.44 43.14
N CYS A 100 -12.67 -14.87 41.96
CA CYS A 100 -13.81 -15.79 41.86
C CYS A 100 -13.44 -17.20 42.35
N LEU A 101 -12.44 -17.85 41.76
CA LEU A 101 -12.08 -19.23 42.12
C LEU A 101 -11.59 -19.36 43.58
N ASN A 102 -10.84 -18.39 44.08
CA ASN A 102 -10.41 -18.36 45.48
C ASN A 102 -11.57 -18.16 46.47
N THR A 103 -12.54 -17.29 46.14
CA THR A 103 -13.71 -17.10 47.01
C THR A 103 -14.59 -18.35 47.04
N PHE A 104 -14.79 -19.04 45.91
CA PHE A 104 -15.52 -20.32 45.89
C PHE A 104 -14.80 -21.42 46.68
N ALA A 105 -13.47 -21.49 46.64
CA ALA A 105 -12.70 -22.43 47.47
C ALA A 105 -12.88 -22.17 48.98
N ASN A 106 -12.89 -20.90 49.38
CA ASN A 106 -13.08 -20.51 50.78
C ASN A 106 -14.52 -20.74 51.29
N VAL A 107 -15.54 -20.50 50.46
CA VAL A 107 -16.95 -20.75 50.84
C VAL A 107 -17.21 -22.24 51.08
N ASN A 108 -16.60 -23.13 50.28
CA ASN A 108 -16.71 -24.59 50.47
C ASN A 108 -16.02 -25.10 51.74
N HIS A 109 -15.09 -24.35 52.35
CA HIS A 109 -14.43 -24.70 53.61
C HIS A 109 -15.18 -24.23 54.87
N ILE A 110 -16.16 -23.33 54.74
CA ILE A 110 -16.94 -22.79 55.88
C ILE A 110 -18.16 -23.69 56.21
N HIS A 111 -18.45 -24.70 55.38
CA HIS A 111 -19.57 -25.62 55.55
C HIS A 111 -19.21 -27.01 56.13
N HIS A 112 -18.11 -27.12 56.89
CA HIS A 112 -17.77 -28.35 57.62
C HIS A 112 -17.53 -28.11 59.11
#